data_AF-A0AAW0TDF3-F1
#
_entry.id   AF-A0AAW0TDF3-F1
#
_cell.length_a   1.000
_cell.length_b   1.000
_cell.length_c   1.000
_cell.angle_alpha   90.00
_cell.angle_beta   90.00
_cell.angle_gamma   90.00
#
_symmetry.space_group_name_H-M   'P 1'
#
loop_
_entity.id
_entity.type
_entity.pdbx_description
1 polymer ?
#
loop_
_entity_poly.entity_id
_entity_poly.type
_entity_poly.pdbx_seq_one_letter_code
_entity_poly.pdbx_strand_id
1 'polypeptide(L)'
;MVEDKDRPGFFKDYHRAVRKAISNDQFNEFSKLKTNDDRIRFCFSLPAIHDIDIKPYFRGKSEKEALEKKEAGNKCFGRKNNLEALRLYSQAVVKAPVPSGKYWKLIKESADPKKMTMYAICLANRSAALYHLREYHYCVKDIDEALEHHYPKELKYKLYKRKARLLSHMKQHVEARDAYRQALKWLDWAKMEREKRIEHQTDIQKWLKMYETGKVVKNWDIPECYIEHPPVIPELTGGRNERFLSASKKIDIHYDNNMGRYAVASEDIEPGDVLVTEQPFASVLNREEFGSHCQKCFKTTKAPIPCKKCSSVLFCSVECRQSSYFHTIECPILDLLVGSGMSINCFLALRLVTQKPVSYFLDMKEKLNEEDLKEITNNKEVYDPSDFMRLYNLVCHSQFRTAEDLFHRCVMIVFLIKALKKTKYFDGKGSSSGECAVRSLLSLVLLSHCFGFSSLKEWFDTRLEYNFRRYPGHQKK
;
A
#
# COMPACT_ATOMS: atom_id res chain seq x y z
N MET A 1 14.17 10.68 -5.18
CA MET A 1 14.58 9.26 -5.10
C MET A 1 14.29 8.63 -6.45
N VAL A 2 14.97 9.05 -7.51
CA VAL A 2 14.67 8.67 -8.89
C VAL A 2 15.99 8.56 -9.65
N GLU A 3 16.81 7.55 -9.34
CA GLU A 3 18.10 7.36 -10.01
C GLU A 3 18.23 6.04 -10.75
N ASP A 4 17.15 5.28 -10.95
CA ASP A 4 17.24 4.04 -11.74
C ASP A 4 15.89 3.64 -12.36
N LYS A 5 15.30 4.52 -13.18
CA LYS A 5 14.08 4.21 -13.95
C LYS A 5 14.35 3.45 -15.25
N ASP A 6 15.60 3.48 -15.74
CA ASP A 6 15.95 3.03 -17.10
C ASP A 6 16.85 1.79 -17.17
N ARG A 7 17.27 1.19 -16.05
CA ARG A 7 17.98 -0.10 -16.11
C ARG A 7 16.99 -1.22 -16.46
N PRO A 8 17.19 -1.96 -17.58
CA PRO A 8 16.41 -3.16 -17.83
C PRO A 8 16.69 -4.13 -16.68
N GLY A 9 15.63 -4.52 -15.97
CA GLY A 9 15.78 -5.46 -14.86
C GLY A 9 16.24 -6.84 -15.36
N PHE A 10 16.88 -7.60 -14.48
CA PHE A 10 17.58 -8.84 -14.86
C PHE A 10 16.66 -9.99 -15.33
N PHE A 11 15.34 -9.90 -15.11
CA PHE A 11 14.41 -11.01 -15.39
C PHE A 11 14.38 -11.36 -16.89
N LYS A 12 14.49 -10.38 -17.78
CA LYS A 12 14.47 -10.62 -19.24
C LYS A 12 15.64 -11.49 -19.69
N ASP A 13 16.82 -11.27 -19.12
CA ASP A 13 18.02 -12.04 -19.43
C ASP A 13 17.99 -13.41 -18.76
N TYR A 14 17.48 -13.48 -17.53
CA TYR A 14 17.20 -14.76 -16.85
C TYR A 14 16.25 -15.64 -17.66
N HIS A 15 15.10 -15.10 -18.11
CA HIS A 15 14.18 -15.84 -18.98
C HIS A 15 14.85 -16.30 -20.27
N ARG A 16 15.65 -15.43 -20.92
CA ARG A 16 16.36 -15.77 -22.15
C ARG A 16 17.36 -16.90 -21.93
N ALA A 17 18.09 -16.89 -20.82
CA ALA A 17 19.03 -17.96 -20.46
C ALA A 17 18.29 -19.30 -20.28
N VAL A 18 17.19 -19.30 -19.53
CA VAL A 18 16.35 -20.49 -19.33
C VAL A 18 15.81 -21.01 -20.66
N ARG A 19 15.25 -20.14 -21.52
CA ARG A 19 14.69 -20.53 -22.81
C ARG A 19 15.74 -21.10 -23.78
N LYS A 20 16.98 -20.58 -23.75
CA LYS A 20 18.12 -21.06 -24.56
C LYS A 20 18.67 -22.40 -24.08
N ALA A 21 18.51 -22.72 -22.79
CA ALA A 21 18.98 -23.98 -22.22
C ALA A 21 18.08 -25.18 -22.56
N ILE A 22 16.93 -24.95 -23.20
CA ILE A 22 15.94 -25.96 -23.53
C ILE A 22 16.02 -26.28 -25.02
N SER A 23 16.06 -27.56 -25.38
CA SER A 23 16.03 -28.00 -26.77
C SER A 23 14.66 -27.78 -27.42
N ASN A 24 14.59 -27.80 -28.75
CA ASN A 24 13.31 -27.74 -29.44
C ASN A 24 12.39 -28.91 -29.06
N ASP A 25 12.94 -30.11 -28.81
CA ASP A 25 12.16 -31.28 -28.41
C ASP A 25 11.53 -31.12 -27.02
N GLN A 26 12.30 -30.61 -26.06
CA GLN A 26 11.80 -30.30 -24.72
C GLN A 26 10.74 -29.18 -24.76
N PHE A 27 10.93 -28.17 -25.60
CA PHE A 27 9.93 -27.12 -25.76
C PHE A 27 8.65 -27.64 -26.44
N ASN A 28 8.79 -28.57 -27.39
CA ASN A 28 7.64 -29.26 -27.99
C ASN A 28 6.89 -30.10 -26.96
N GLU A 29 7.59 -30.77 -26.04
CA GLU A 29 6.97 -31.46 -24.90
C GLU A 29 6.17 -30.48 -24.03
N PHE A 30 6.77 -29.35 -23.65
CA PHE A 30 6.09 -28.29 -22.90
C PHE A 30 4.80 -27.82 -23.59
N SER A 31 4.85 -27.60 -24.91
CA SER A 31 3.70 -27.12 -25.68
C SER A 31 2.50 -28.07 -25.67
N LYS A 32 2.74 -29.38 -25.44
CA LYS A 32 1.71 -30.42 -25.40
C LYS A 32 1.09 -30.59 -24.01
N LEU A 33 1.67 -29.97 -22.97
CA LEU A 33 1.13 -30.04 -21.61
C LEU A 33 -0.24 -29.36 -21.53
N LYS A 34 -1.20 -30.06 -20.92
CA LYS A 34 -2.60 -29.63 -20.85
C LYS A 34 -2.89 -28.76 -19.64
N THR A 35 -2.34 -29.11 -18.48
CA THR A 35 -2.61 -28.42 -17.22
C THR A 35 -1.54 -27.36 -16.93
N ASN A 36 -1.93 -26.28 -16.26
CA ASN A 36 -0.95 -25.27 -15.82
C ASN A 36 -0.03 -25.82 -14.72
N ASP A 37 -0.49 -26.79 -13.92
CA ASP A 37 0.34 -27.40 -12.89
C ASP A 37 1.50 -28.17 -13.51
N ASP A 38 1.24 -28.96 -14.55
CA ASP A 38 2.27 -29.69 -15.29
C ASP A 38 3.26 -28.74 -15.95
N ARG A 39 2.78 -27.65 -16.56
CA ARG A 39 3.64 -26.61 -17.16
C ARG A 39 4.60 -26.00 -16.14
N ILE A 40 4.14 -25.71 -14.93
CA ILE A 40 4.99 -25.17 -13.87
C ILE A 40 5.96 -26.24 -13.35
N ARG A 41 5.52 -27.49 -13.17
CA ARG A 41 6.40 -28.60 -12.78
C ARG A 41 7.51 -28.83 -13.80
N PHE A 42 7.19 -28.77 -15.09
CA PHE A 42 8.17 -28.82 -16.17
C PHE A 42 9.20 -27.70 -16.02
N CYS A 43 8.77 -26.44 -15.82
CA CYS A 43 9.74 -25.35 -15.62
C CYS A 43 10.61 -25.55 -14.36
N PHE A 44 10.07 -26.13 -13.29
CA PHE A 44 10.84 -26.45 -12.08
C PHE A 44 11.90 -27.54 -12.27
N SER A 45 11.69 -28.48 -13.21
CA SER A 45 12.65 -29.55 -13.48
C SER A 45 13.84 -29.12 -14.34
N LEU A 46 13.78 -27.94 -14.97
CA LEU A 46 14.86 -27.41 -15.79
C LEU A 46 16.04 -26.96 -14.92
N PRO A 47 17.29 -27.44 -15.14
CA PRO A 47 18.45 -27.00 -14.37
C PRO A 47 18.66 -25.49 -14.40
N ALA A 48 18.55 -24.87 -15.59
CA ALA A 48 18.78 -23.44 -15.79
C ALA A 48 17.83 -22.52 -15.00
N ILE A 49 16.66 -23.01 -14.57
CA ILE A 49 15.75 -22.24 -13.73
C ILE A 49 16.38 -21.97 -12.35
N HIS A 50 17.35 -22.78 -11.92
CA HIS A 50 18.01 -22.74 -10.62
C HIS A 50 19.33 -21.96 -10.60
N ASP A 51 19.82 -21.50 -11.77
CA ASP A 51 21.06 -20.72 -11.87
C ASP A 51 20.98 -19.34 -11.21
N ILE A 52 19.76 -18.83 -10.99
CA ILE A 52 19.55 -17.56 -10.30
C ILE A 52 19.55 -17.73 -8.77
N ASP A 53 20.49 -17.04 -8.11
CA ASP A 53 20.56 -16.97 -6.66
C ASP A 53 19.59 -15.91 -6.11
N ILE A 54 18.37 -16.33 -5.82
CA ILE A 54 17.34 -15.46 -5.24
C ILE A 54 17.60 -15.27 -3.74
N LYS A 55 17.94 -14.05 -3.35
CA LYS A 55 18.13 -13.62 -1.96
C LYS A 55 17.17 -12.49 -1.59
N PRO A 56 16.76 -12.39 -0.31
CA PRO A 56 16.07 -11.20 0.18
C PRO A 56 16.88 -9.96 -0.15
N TYR A 57 16.24 -9.00 -0.80
CA TYR A 57 16.82 -7.71 -1.11
C TYR A 57 15.79 -6.61 -0.89
N PHE A 58 16.15 -5.70 0.02
CA PHE A 58 15.42 -4.48 0.30
C PHE A 58 16.39 -3.40 0.76
N ARG A 59 16.07 -2.14 0.47
CA ARG A 59 16.81 -1.00 0.98
C ARG A 59 16.50 -0.82 2.45
N GLY A 60 17.51 -1.06 3.28
CA GLY A 60 17.43 -0.89 4.73
C GLY A 60 17.32 0.56 5.16
N LYS A 61 17.22 0.75 6.47
CA LYS A 61 17.32 2.05 7.15
C LYS A 61 18.77 2.34 7.46
N SER A 62 19.15 3.62 7.45
CA SER A 62 20.53 4.09 7.63
C SER A 62 20.53 5.27 8.59
N GLU A 63 21.15 5.07 9.75
CA GLU A 63 21.29 6.13 10.75
C GLU A 63 22.11 7.32 10.21
N LYS A 64 23.20 7.02 9.50
CA LYS A 64 24.06 8.02 8.87
C LYS A 64 23.26 8.89 7.89
N GLU A 65 22.53 8.27 6.96
CA GLU A 65 21.71 9.02 6.00
C GLU A 65 20.59 9.81 6.70
N ALA A 66 19.97 9.23 7.73
CA ALA A 66 18.95 9.93 8.51
C ALA A 66 19.52 11.17 9.19
N LEU A 67 20.71 11.06 9.80
CA LEU A 67 21.41 12.18 10.43
C LEU A 67 21.77 13.27 9.42
N GLU A 68 22.35 12.91 8.28
CA GLU A 68 22.69 13.83 7.20
C GLU A 68 21.47 14.64 6.72
N LYS A 69 20.36 13.94 6.45
CA LYS A 69 19.11 14.59 6.02
C LYS A 69 18.49 15.45 7.12
N LYS A 70 18.56 15.01 8.38
CA LYS A 70 18.07 15.77 9.54
C LYS A 70 18.87 17.07 9.70
N GLU A 71 20.20 17.03 9.62
CA GLU A 71 21.02 18.25 9.74
C GLU A 71 20.87 19.18 8.55
N ALA A 72 20.73 18.64 7.33
CA ALA A 72 20.38 19.46 6.17
C ALA A 72 19.02 20.15 6.37
N GLY A 73 18.02 19.43 6.89
CA GLY A 73 16.71 19.99 7.24
C GLY A 73 16.80 21.09 8.30
N ASN A 74 17.64 20.92 9.33
CA ASN A 74 17.89 21.94 10.36
C ASN A 74 18.43 23.25 9.76
N LYS A 75 19.37 23.16 8.80
CA LYS A 75 19.90 24.33 8.09
C LYS A 75 18.80 25.08 7.32
N CYS A 76 17.94 24.36 6.60
CA CYS A 76 16.81 24.95 5.88
C CYS A 76 15.77 25.57 6.81
N PHE A 77 15.44 24.88 7.91
CA PHE A 77 14.49 25.34 8.92
C PHE A 77 14.98 26.64 9.60
N GLY A 78 16.26 26.71 9.95
CA GLY A 78 16.87 27.92 10.51
C GLY A 78 16.81 29.14 9.56
N ARG A 79 16.82 28.90 8.25
CA ARG A 79 16.63 29.92 7.20
C ARG A 79 15.16 30.23 6.90
N LYS A 80 14.22 29.68 7.69
CA LYS A 80 12.75 29.77 7.48
C LYS A 80 12.27 29.17 6.16
N ASN A 81 13.09 28.38 5.46
CA ASN A 81 12.67 27.62 4.29
C ASN A 81 11.99 26.32 4.75
N ASN A 82 10.75 26.46 5.23
CA ASN A 82 10.01 25.36 5.85
C ASN A 82 9.62 24.25 4.86
N LEU A 83 9.39 24.59 3.59
CA LEU A 83 9.03 23.60 2.57
C LEU A 83 10.19 22.64 2.28
N GLU A 84 11.40 23.18 2.09
CA GLU A 84 12.58 22.35 1.88
C GLU A 84 12.98 21.60 3.16
N ALA A 85 12.82 22.23 4.33
CA ALA A 85 13.01 21.56 5.61
C ALA A 85 12.05 20.36 5.76
N LEU A 86 10.77 20.50 5.41
CA LEU A 86 9.80 19.40 5.41
C LEU A 86 10.24 18.24 4.50
N ARG A 87 10.74 18.54 3.30
CA ARG A 87 11.23 17.53 2.36
C ARG A 87 12.41 16.74 2.93
N LEU A 88 13.39 17.44 3.50
CA LEU A 88 14.59 16.84 4.09
C LEU A 88 14.28 16.07 5.37
N TYR A 89 13.45 16.61 6.25
CA TYR A 89 12.99 15.90 7.44
C TYR A 89 12.18 14.65 7.08
N SER A 90 11.36 14.70 6.02
CA SER A 90 10.66 13.50 5.54
C SER A 90 11.63 12.41 5.07
N GLN A 91 12.69 12.76 4.34
CA GLN A 91 13.74 11.80 3.99
C GLN A 91 14.44 11.25 5.23
N ALA A 92 14.72 12.09 6.22
CA ALA A 92 15.31 11.66 7.49
C ALA A 92 14.41 10.63 8.22
N VAL A 93 13.10 10.90 8.31
CA VAL A 93 12.10 9.98 8.90
C VAL A 93 12.11 8.64 8.17
N VAL A 94 12.13 8.63 6.83
CA VAL A 94 12.14 7.41 6.02
C VAL A 94 13.39 6.56 6.28
N LYS A 95 14.55 7.20 6.37
CA LYS A 95 15.85 6.55 6.57
C LYS A 95 16.12 6.15 8.01
N ALA A 96 15.51 6.81 8.99
CA ALA A 96 15.77 6.56 10.39
C ALA A 96 15.38 5.12 10.80
N PRO A 97 16.29 4.38 11.47
CA PRO A 97 15.97 3.12 12.15
C PRO A 97 14.77 3.28 13.08
N VAL A 98 13.79 2.37 13.01
CA VAL A 98 12.61 2.39 13.88
C VAL A 98 12.74 1.25 14.90
N PRO A 99 13.03 1.56 16.17
CA PRO A 99 12.99 0.58 17.26
C PRO A 99 11.65 -0.15 17.26
N SER A 100 11.64 -1.46 17.01
CA SER A 100 10.40 -2.24 17.01
C SER A 100 10.60 -3.72 17.37
N GLY A 101 9.61 -4.29 18.08
CA GLY A 101 9.56 -5.71 18.43
C GLY A 101 10.29 -6.11 19.72
N LYS A 102 10.13 -7.38 20.12
CA LYS A 102 10.76 -7.97 21.32
C LYS A 102 12.30 -7.99 21.22
N TYR A 103 12.84 -8.10 20.01
CA TYR A 103 14.28 -8.20 19.75
C TYR A 103 15.05 -6.90 20.01
N TRP A 104 14.44 -5.73 19.81
CA TRP A 104 15.10 -4.45 20.09
C TRP A 104 15.48 -4.29 21.58
N LYS A 105 14.74 -4.92 22.50
CA LYS A 105 15.06 -4.92 23.94
C LYS A 105 16.28 -5.78 24.31
N LEU A 106 16.73 -6.67 23.42
CA LEU A 106 17.77 -7.67 23.70
C LEU A 106 19.14 -7.33 23.08
N ILE A 107 19.21 -6.32 22.20
CA ILE A 107 20.46 -5.96 21.52
C ILE A 107 21.24 -4.95 22.37
N LYS A 108 22.21 -5.44 23.16
CA LYS A 108 23.10 -4.61 24.00
C LYS A 108 23.91 -3.57 23.20
N GLU A 109 24.24 -3.85 21.94
CA GLU A 109 24.98 -2.94 21.04
C GLU A 109 24.10 -1.89 20.32
N SER A 110 22.77 -2.02 20.41
CA SER A 110 21.77 -1.06 19.91
C SER A 110 21.10 -0.26 21.04
N ALA A 111 21.53 -0.47 22.28
CA ALA A 111 21.05 0.23 23.46
C ALA A 111 21.69 1.62 23.65
N ASP A 112 22.20 2.24 22.58
CA ASP A 112 22.56 3.66 22.61
C ASP A 112 21.25 4.47 22.67
N PRO A 113 20.98 5.21 23.75
CA PRO A 113 19.79 6.04 23.86
C PRO A 113 19.63 7.00 22.67
N LYS A 114 20.74 7.48 22.07
CA LYS A 114 20.70 8.35 20.90
C LYS A 114 20.09 7.64 19.69
N LYS A 115 20.45 6.38 19.44
CA LYS A 115 19.90 5.57 18.33
C LYS A 115 18.42 5.29 18.49
N MET A 116 17.97 5.02 19.73
CA MET A 116 16.56 4.82 20.04
C MET A 116 15.70 6.05 19.74
N THR A 117 16.28 7.24 19.89
CA THR A 117 15.55 8.51 19.76
C THR A 117 15.50 9.05 18.33
N MET A 118 16.35 8.56 17.41
CA MET A 118 16.56 9.18 16.08
C MET A 118 15.26 9.32 15.29
N TYR A 119 14.45 8.25 15.18
CA TYR A 119 13.17 8.30 14.47
C TYR A 119 12.20 9.33 15.08
N ALA A 120 12.05 9.30 16.41
CA ALA A 120 11.19 10.23 17.14
C ALA A 120 11.67 11.69 17.01
N ILE A 121 12.99 11.92 17.01
CA ILE A 121 13.58 13.25 16.79
C ILE A 121 13.32 13.73 15.36
N CYS A 122 13.45 12.86 14.35
CA CYS A 122 13.16 13.23 12.96
C CYS A 122 11.69 13.63 12.78
N LEU A 123 10.75 12.89 13.39
CA LEU A 123 9.32 13.25 13.44
C LEU A 123 9.08 14.57 14.19
N ALA A 124 9.76 14.78 15.32
CA ALA A 124 9.69 16.02 16.08
C ALA A 124 10.21 17.25 15.29
N ASN A 125 11.21 17.07 14.44
CA ASN A 125 11.71 18.13 13.57
C ASN A 125 10.76 18.35 12.39
N ARG A 126 10.25 17.28 11.78
CA ARG A 126 9.27 17.37 10.69
C ARG A 126 7.98 18.06 11.14
N SER A 127 7.44 17.72 12.32
CA SER A 127 6.28 18.42 12.90
C SER A 127 6.54 19.91 13.14
N ALA A 128 7.79 20.35 13.33
CA ALA A 128 8.11 21.78 13.42
C ALA A 128 7.87 22.47 12.07
N ALA A 129 8.38 21.90 10.98
CA ALA A 129 8.17 22.42 9.63
C ALA A 129 6.67 22.42 9.26
N LEU A 130 5.96 21.33 9.54
CA LEU A 130 4.52 21.21 9.31
C LEU A 130 3.71 22.28 10.08
N TYR A 131 4.08 22.55 11.33
CA TYR A 131 3.46 23.60 12.12
C TYR A 131 3.59 24.98 11.47
N HIS A 132 4.79 25.34 10.99
CA HIS A 132 5.00 26.61 10.32
C HIS A 132 4.34 26.71 8.94
N LEU A 133 4.11 25.56 8.28
CA LEU A 133 3.35 25.47 7.03
C LEU A 133 1.83 25.40 7.23
N ARG A 134 1.35 25.44 8.49
CA ARG A 134 -0.07 25.29 8.86
C ARG A 134 -0.70 23.94 8.46
N GLU A 135 0.13 22.94 8.24
CA GLU A 135 -0.26 21.55 7.95
C GLU A 135 -0.57 20.82 9.28
N TYR A 136 -1.54 21.34 10.05
CA TYR A 136 -1.75 20.95 11.45
C TYR A 136 -2.15 19.49 11.62
N HIS A 137 -2.97 18.97 10.71
CA HIS A 137 -3.36 17.56 10.70
C HIS A 137 -2.14 16.61 10.69
N TYR A 138 -1.18 16.85 9.80
CA TYR A 138 0.06 16.07 9.74
C TYR A 138 0.97 16.35 10.95
N CYS A 139 0.98 17.58 11.43
CA CYS A 139 1.77 17.98 12.61
C CYS A 139 1.36 17.17 13.86
N VAL A 140 0.06 16.98 14.10
CA VAL A 140 -0.43 16.16 15.23
C VAL A 140 0.01 14.71 15.10
N LYS A 141 -0.18 14.12 13.91
CA LYS A 141 0.22 12.73 13.62
C LYS A 141 1.71 12.50 13.91
N ASP A 142 2.57 13.42 13.49
CA ASP A 142 4.02 13.34 13.76
C ASP A 142 4.35 13.48 15.25
N ILE A 143 3.66 14.37 15.98
CA ILE A 143 3.85 14.54 17.42
C ILE A 143 3.46 13.26 18.17
N ASP A 144 2.30 12.68 17.82
CA ASP A 144 1.76 11.52 18.50
C ASP A 144 2.61 10.28 18.23
N GLU A 145 2.98 10.02 16.96
CA GLU A 145 3.93 8.96 16.63
C GLU A 145 5.27 9.19 17.35
N ALA A 146 5.81 10.42 17.40
CA ALA A 146 7.05 10.68 18.12
C ALA A 146 6.95 10.35 19.62
N LEU A 147 5.84 10.70 20.27
CA LEU A 147 5.60 10.47 21.69
C LEU A 147 5.37 9.00 22.05
N GLU A 148 4.85 8.20 21.12
CA GLU A 148 4.73 6.73 21.24
C GLU A 148 6.09 6.01 21.14
N HIS A 149 7.10 6.68 20.57
CA HIS A 149 8.47 6.17 20.50
C HIS A 149 9.35 6.74 21.62
N HIS A 150 10.63 6.38 21.62
CA HIS A 150 11.62 6.78 22.62
C HIS A 150 12.03 8.25 22.51
N TYR A 151 11.09 9.19 22.44
CA TYR A 151 11.41 10.62 22.42
C TYR A 151 12.01 11.07 23.77
N PRO A 152 13.11 11.86 23.77
CA PRO A 152 13.80 12.28 24.99
C PRO A 152 12.87 13.03 25.96
N LYS A 153 12.89 12.63 27.25
CA LYS A 153 12.02 13.22 28.28
C LYS A 153 12.22 14.72 28.42
N GLU A 154 13.47 15.16 28.35
CA GLU A 154 13.86 16.58 28.44
C GLU A 154 13.36 17.44 27.27
N LEU A 155 12.91 16.83 26.16
CA LEU A 155 12.39 17.53 25.00
C LEU A 155 10.86 17.42 24.88
N LYS A 156 10.20 16.52 25.63
CA LYS A 156 8.74 16.28 25.53
C LYS A 156 7.92 17.55 25.71
N TYR A 157 8.35 18.47 26.57
CA TYR A 157 7.66 19.74 26.78
C TYR A 157 7.51 20.55 25.47
N LYS A 158 8.50 20.49 24.56
CA LYS A 158 8.46 21.19 23.26
C LYS A 158 7.36 20.64 22.35
N LEU A 159 7.22 19.33 22.30
CA LEU A 159 6.18 18.67 21.49
C LEU A 159 4.79 18.94 22.05
N TYR A 160 4.59 18.77 23.36
CA TYR A 160 3.31 19.05 23.99
C TYR A 160 2.92 20.52 23.87
N LYS A 161 3.87 21.45 24.02
CA LYS A 161 3.63 22.88 23.79
C LYS A 161 3.22 23.17 22.34
N ARG A 162 3.86 22.53 21.35
CA ARG A 162 3.46 22.64 19.94
C ARG A 162 2.06 22.06 19.70
N LYS A 163 1.78 20.86 20.24
CA LYS A 163 0.46 20.20 20.17
C LYS A 163 -0.63 21.07 20.78
N ALA A 164 -0.37 21.67 21.93
CA ALA A 164 -1.32 22.54 22.60
C ALA A 164 -1.64 23.80 21.78
N ARG A 165 -0.60 24.43 21.21
CA ARG A 165 -0.75 25.60 20.34
C ARG A 165 -1.57 25.28 19.10
N LEU A 166 -1.26 24.21 18.36
CA LEU A 166 -2.05 23.87 17.16
C LEU A 166 -3.48 23.45 17.52
N LEU A 167 -3.72 22.77 18.65
CA LEU A 167 -5.07 22.38 19.07
C LEU A 167 -5.90 23.61 19.42
N SER A 168 -5.25 24.63 19.98
CA SER A 168 -5.84 25.96 20.19
C SER A 168 -6.28 26.59 18.87
N HIS A 169 -5.47 26.49 17.81
CA HIS A 169 -5.84 27.00 16.47
C HIS A 169 -6.99 26.21 15.83
N MET A 170 -7.05 24.89 16.08
CA MET A 170 -8.14 24.02 15.62
C MET A 170 -9.38 24.06 16.53
N LYS A 171 -9.41 24.98 17.51
CA LYS A 171 -10.49 25.15 18.50
C LYS A 171 -10.83 23.89 19.32
N GLN A 172 -9.85 22.98 19.44
CA GLN A 172 -9.91 21.78 20.29
C GLN A 172 -9.40 22.14 21.68
N HIS A 173 -10.19 22.90 22.45
CA HIS A 173 -9.72 23.54 23.68
C HIS A 173 -9.51 22.56 24.83
N VAL A 174 -10.28 21.47 24.89
CA VAL A 174 -10.12 20.45 25.94
C VAL A 174 -8.77 19.76 25.79
N GLU A 175 -8.46 19.29 24.59
CA GLU A 175 -7.18 18.64 24.26
C GLU A 175 -6.03 19.65 24.32
N ALA A 176 -6.24 20.91 23.92
CA ALA A 176 -5.22 21.95 24.03
C ALA A 176 -4.82 22.17 25.49
N ARG A 177 -5.79 22.28 26.40
CA ARG A 177 -5.55 22.41 27.84
C ARG A 177 -4.78 21.21 28.38
N ASP A 178 -5.19 19.99 28.03
CA ASP A 178 -4.54 18.78 28.52
C ASP A 178 -3.10 18.66 27.96
N ALA A 179 -2.88 19.05 26.70
CA ALA A 179 -1.54 19.14 26.13
C ALA A 179 -0.68 20.22 26.82
N TYR A 180 -1.24 21.37 27.22
CA TYR A 180 -0.52 22.37 28.01
C TYR A 180 -0.15 21.85 29.41
N ARG A 181 -1.03 21.09 30.07
CA ARG A 181 -0.72 20.42 31.35
C ARG A 181 0.43 19.43 31.21
N GLN A 182 0.42 18.63 30.14
CA GLN A 182 1.55 17.75 29.83
C GLN A 182 2.82 18.56 29.55
N ALA A 183 2.74 19.66 28.80
CA ALA A 183 3.89 20.52 28.54
C ALA A 183 4.52 21.04 29.84
N LEU A 184 3.71 21.47 30.80
CA LEU A 184 4.18 21.92 32.12
C LEU A 184 4.84 20.78 32.90
N LYS A 185 4.20 19.61 32.98
CA LYS A 185 4.75 18.41 33.64
C LYS A 185 6.11 17.99 33.09
N TRP A 186 6.28 18.03 31.76
CA TRP A 186 7.54 17.60 31.13
C TRP A 186 8.61 18.70 31.16
N LEU A 187 8.27 19.95 31.48
CA LEU A 187 9.22 21.05 31.59
C LEU A 187 10.18 20.86 32.77
N ASP A 188 9.76 20.16 33.82
CA ASP A 188 10.60 19.82 34.98
C ASP A 188 11.85 19.03 34.59
N TRP A 189 11.74 18.21 33.53
CA TRP A 189 12.82 17.38 33.02
C TRP A 189 13.73 18.12 32.03
N ALA A 190 13.40 19.37 31.68
CA ALA A 190 14.05 20.07 30.60
C ALA A 190 15.43 20.62 31.01
N LYS A 191 16.45 20.32 30.21
CA LYS A 191 17.83 20.79 30.39
C LYS A 191 17.99 22.18 29.76
N MET A 192 17.80 23.24 30.55
CA MET A 192 17.95 24.63 30.13
C MET A 192 18.22 25.55 31.33
N GLU A 193 18.61 26.79 31.05
CA GLU A 193 18.77 27.87 32.02
C GLU A 193 17.46 28.19 32.74
N ARG A 194 17.57 28.65 34.00
CA ARG A 194 16.42 28.91 34.89
C ARG A 194 15.50 29.97 34.30
N GLU A 195 16.05 31.03 33.72
CA GLU A 195 15.32 32.14 33.11
C GLU A 195 14.45 31.65 31.94
N LYS A 196 15.02 30.84 31.04
CA LYS A 196 14.30 30.23 29.91
C LYS A 196 13.20 29.27 30.36
N ARG A 197 13.44 28.53 31.46
CA ARG A 197 12.42 27.66 32.05
C ARG A 197 11.24 28.48 32.58
N ILE A 198 11.51 29.57 33.31
CA ILE A 198 10.48 30.48 33.85
C ILE A 198 9.69 31.11 32.70
N GLU A 199 10.34 31.53 31.60
CA GLU A 199 9.67 32.07 30.43
C GLU A 199 8.66 31.07 29.83
N HIS A 200 9.11 29.83 29.60
CA HIS A 200 8.24 28.77 29.09
C HIS A 200 7.10 28.42 30.05
N GLN A 201 7.39 28.34 31.34
CA GLN A 201 6.39 28.08 32.38
C GLN A 201 5.33 29.17 32.41
N THR A 202 5.75 30.43 32.38
CA THR A 202 4.84 31.59 32.40
C THR A 202 3.96 31.61 31.14
N ASP A 203 4.52 31.35 29.95
CA ASP A 203 3.75 31.22 28.71
C ASP A 203 2.68 30.11 28.82
N ILE A 204 3.07 28.91 29.26
CA ILE A 204 2.14 27.78 29.42
C ILE A 204 1.04 28.11 30.45
N GLN A 205 1.40 28.70 31.58
CA GLN A 205 0.44 29.08 32.63
C GLN A 205 -0.54 30.15 32.17
N LYS A 206 -0.14 31.10 31.31
CA LYS A 206 -1.07 32.08 30.71
C LYS A 206 -2.15 31.38 29.89
N TRP A 207 -1.78 30.41 29.05
CA TRP A 207 -2.74 29.62 28.28
C TRP A 207 -3.63 28.75 29.16
N LEU A 208 -3.06 28.09 30.17
CA LEU A 208 -3.84 27.29 31.12
C LEU A 208 -4.86 28.15 31.87
N LYS A 209 -4.45 29.32 32.38
CA LYS A 209 -5.36 30.27 33.03
C LYS A 209 -6.50 30.66 32.09
N MET A 210 -6.20 31.00 30.84
CA MET A 210 -7.22 31.36 29.85
C MET A 210 -8.25 30.23 29.65
N TYR A 211 -7.82 28.97 29.61
CA TYR A 211 -8.73 27.83 29.52
C TYR A 211 -9.45 27.54 30.84
N GLU A 212 -8.81 27.69 32.00
CA GLU A 212 -9.40 27.36 33.29
C GLU A 212 -10.36 28.44 33.82
N THR A 213 -10.15 29.71 33.46
CA THR A 213 -11.03 30.83 33.84
C THR A 213 -12.07 31.18 32.77
N GLY A 214 -11.93 30.67 31.54
CA GLY A 214 -12.89 30.89 30.46
C GLY A 214 -14.20 30.10 30.69
N LYS A 215 -15.34 30.72 30.37
CA LYS A 215 -16.64 30.02 30.31
C LYS A 215 -16.50 28.73 29.47
N VAL A 216 -16.99 27.61 30.02
CA VAL A 216 -17.06 26.25 29.42
C VAL A 216 -15.96 25.95 28.40
N VAL A 217 -14.86 25.35 28.85
CA VAL A 217 -13.88 24.72 27.95
C VAL A 217 -14.56 23.59 27.20
N LYS A 218 -14.81 23.81 25.92
CA LYS A 218 -15.34 22.79 25.02
C LYS A 218 -14.59 22.81 23.70
N ASN A 219 -14.71 21.71 22.98
CA ASN A 219 -14.25 21.64 21.61
C ASN A 219 -15.31 22.25 20.71
N TRP A 220 -14.84 22.97 19.71
CA TRP A 220 -15.67 23.54 18.66
C TRP A 220 -15.39 22.83 17.35
N ASP A 221 -16.21 23.12 16.34
CA ASP A 221 -15.97 22.65 14.99
C ASP A 221 -14.58 23.10 14.53
N ILE A 222 -13.84 22.13 13.99
CA ILE A 222 -12.53 22.36 13.41
C ILE A 222 -12.74 23.27 12.19
N PRO A 223 -11.98 24.36 12.04
CA PRO A 223 -12.06 25.17 10.83
C PRO A 223 -11.83 24.32 9.57
N GLU A 224 -12.66 24.51 8.54
CA GLU A 224 -12.66 23.72 7.30
C GLU A 224 -11.25 23.57 6.68
N CYS A 225 -10.45 24.63 6.73
CA CYS A 225 -9.07 24.63 6.21
C CYS A 225 -8.10 23.66 6.91
N TYR A 226 -8.51 23.03 8.02
CA TYR A 226 -7.76 22.03 8.76
C TYR A 226 -8.37 20.64 8.72
N ILE A 227 -9.55 20.48 8.12
CA ILE A 227 -10.21 19.18 7.98
C ILE A 227 -9.59 18.44 6.80
N GLU A 228 -9.16 17.20 7.05
CA GLU A 228 -8.80 16.29 5.97
C GLU A 228 -10.09 15.65 5.47
N HIS A 229 -10.48 15.91 4.22
CA HIS A 229 -11.63 15.26 3.59
C HIS A 229 -11.15 13.96 2.94
N PRO A 230 -11.34 12.78 3.57
CA PRO A 230 -11.12 11.54 2.86
C PRO A 230 -12.11 11.45 1.69
N PRO A 231 -11.73 10.78 0.59
CA PRO A 231 -12.68 10.51 -0.48
C PRO A 231 -13.88 9.74 0.10
N VAL A 232 -15.08 10.28 -0.11
CA VAL A 232 -16.32 9.62 0.27
C VAL A 232 -16.66 8.61 -0.80
N ILE A 233 -16.95 7.37 -0.39
CA ILE A 233 -17.46 6.36 -1.32
C ILE A 233 -18.92 6.75 -1.61
N PRO A 234 -19.28 7.01 -2.88
CA PRO A 234 -20.64 7.41 -3.21
C PRO A 234 -21.62 6.27 -2.95
N GLU A 235 -22.85 6.58 -2.58
CA GLU A 235 -23.91 5.59 -2.42
C GLU A 235 -24.47 5.18 -3.79
N LEU A 236 -24.89 3.92 -3.92
CA LEU A 236 -25.49 3.40 -5.15
C LEU A 236 -26.83 4.07 -5.41
N THR A 237 -27.01 4.71 -6.57
CA THR A 237 -28.30 5.32 -6.90
C THR A 237 -29.38 4.26 -6.96
N GLY A 238 -30.54 4.50 -6.36
CA GLY A 238 -31.64 3.54 -6.34
C GLY A 238 -31.46 2.39 -5.35
N GLY A 239 -30.30 2.32 -4.66
CA GLY A 239 -29.98 1.26 -3.72
C GLY A 239 -29.33 0.04 -4.37
N ARG A 240 -28.94 -0.91 -3.52
CA ARG A 240 -28.19 -2.12 -3.88
C ARG A 240 -29.04 -3.11 -4.68
N ASN A 241 -28.48 -3.69 -5.73
CA ASN A 241 -29.03 -4.84 -6.43
C ASN A 241 -28.95 -6.09 -5.53
N GLU A 242 -30.03 -6.88 -5.47
CA GLU A 242 -30.12 -8.06 -4.61
C GLU A 242 -29.15 -9.18 -5.01
N ARG A 243 -28.86 -9.30 -6.31
CA ARG A 243 -27.94 -10.30 -6.88
C ARG A 243 -26.52 -9.76 -6.94
N PHE A 244 -26.33 -8.53 -7.37
CA PHE A 244 -25.00 -7.94 -7.57
C PHE A 244 -24.73 -6.90 -6.51
N LEU A 245 -24.08 -7.33 -5.43
CA LEU A 245 -23.97 -6.58 -4.19
C LEU A 245 -23.19 -5.25 -4.30
N SER A 246 -22.34 -5.10 -5.30
CA SER A 246 -21.61 -3.86 -5.60
C SER A 246 -22.37 -2.92 -6.54
N ALA A 247 -23.50 -3.37 -7.11
CA ALA A 247 -24.20 -2.70 -8.19
C ALA A 247 -25.51 -2.08 -7.72
N SER A 248 -25.93 -1.02 -8.41
CA SER A 248 -27.24 -0.40 -8.27
C SER A 248 -28.32 -1.32 -8.81
N LYS A 249 -29.53 -1.28 -8.23
CA LYS A 249 -30.72 -1.94 -8.80
C LYS A 249 -31.08 -1.45 -10.22
N LYS A 250 -30.58 -0.28 -10.62
CA LYS A 250 -30.80 0.28 -11.96
C LYS A 250 -30.09 -0.51 -13.06
N ILE A 251 -29.17 -1.41 -12.71
CA ILE A 251 -28.53 -2.31 -13.65
C ILE A 251 -28.74 -3.77 -13.21
N ASP A 252 -28.87 -4.65 -14.19
CA ASP A 252 -28.78 -6.09 -14.01
C ASP A 252 -27.69 -6.67 -14.92
N ILE A 253 -27.22 -7.88 -14.61
CA ILE A 253 -26.21 -8.57 -15.40
C ILE A 253 -26.84 -9.80 -16.06
N HIS A 254 -26.84 -9.79 -17.38
CA HIS A 254 -27.31 -10.86 -18.23
C HIS A 254 -26.12 -11.66 -18.79
N TYR A 255 -26.42 -12.80 -19.40
CA TYR A 255 -25.43 -13.65 -20.07
C TYR A 255 -25.93 -14.05 -21.45
N ASP A 256 -25.03 -14.05 -22.44
CA ASP A 256 -25.23 -14.75 -23.70
C ASP A 256 -23.93 -15.39 -24.19
N ASN A 257 -24.04 -16.32 -25.14
CA ASN A 257 -22.91 -17.10 -25.65
C ASN A 257 -21.89 -16.27 -26.46
N ASN A 258 -22.25 -15.07 -26.92
CA ASN A 258 -21.40 -14.23 -27.76
C ASN A 258 -20.58 -13.23 -26.94
N MET A 259 -21.22 -12.57 -25.96
CA MET A 259 -20.61 -11.53 -25.13
C MET A 259 -20.18 -12.04 -23.76
N GLY A 260 -20.62 -13.23 -23.36
CA GLY A 260 -20.53 -13.68 -21.96
C GLY A 260 -21.44 -12.82 -21.08
N ARG A 261 -20.95 -12.40 -19.91
CA ARG A 261 -21.69 -11.54 -18.99
C ARG A 261 -21.69 -10.09 -19.46
N TYR A 262 -22.86 -9.45 -19.49
CA TYR A 262 -23.01 -8.04 -19.86
C TYR A 262 -24.04 -7.33 -18.97
N ALA A 263 -23.82 -6.04 -18.71
CA ALA A 263 -24.73 -5.22 -17.93
C ALA A 263 -25.83 -4.61 -18.80
N VAL A 264 -27.06 -4.57 -18.29
CA VAL A 264 -28.24 -3.99 -18.94
C VAL A 264 -28.91 -3.04 -17.96
N ALA A 265 -29.38 -1.89 -18.46
CA ALA A 265 -30.21 -0.99 -17.66
C ALA A 265 -31.57 -1.66 -17.37
N SER A 266 -31.95 -1.68 -16.09
CA SER A 266 -33.27 -2.15 -15.62
C SER A 266 -34.24 -0.98 -15.40
N GLU A 267 -33.72 0.23 -15.27
CA GLU A 267 -34.45 1.49 -15.11
C GLU A 267 -33.71 2.59 -15.88
N ASP A 268 -34.32 3.78 -16.01
CA ASP A 268 -33.66 4.94 -16.60
C ASP A 268 -32.46 5.37 -15.75
N ILE A 269 -31.33 5.59 -16.42
CA ILE A 269 -30.05 5.99 -15.84
C ILE A 269 -29.78 7.44 -16.19
N GLU A 270 -29.70 8.29 -15.19
CA GLU A 270 -29.47 9.72 -15.35
C GLU A 270 -27.98 10.07 -15.20
N PRO A 271 -27.49 11.16 -15.83
CA PRO A 271 -26.14 11.65 -15.60
C PRO A 271 -25.87 11.92 -14.12
N GLY A 272 -24.81 11.29 -13.59
CA GLY A 272 -24.45 11.37 -12.17
C GLY A 272 -24.88 10.15 -11.34
N ASP A 273 -25.65 9.22 -11.92
CA ASP A 273 -26.01 7.99 -11.24
C ASP A 273 -24.80 7.11 -10.93
N VAL A 274 -24.76 6.62 -9.69
CA VAL A 274 -23.70 5.74 -9.19
C VAL A 274 -24.16 4.31 -9.39
N LEU A 275 -23.65 3.67 -10.45
CA LEU A 275 -24.10 2.34 -10.86
C LEU A 275 -23.33 1.21 -10.16
N VAL A 276 -22.05 1.40 -9.86
CA VAL A 276 -21.20 0.39 -9.22
C VAL A 276 -20.25 1.06 -8.23
N THR A 277 -20.16 0.49 -7.03
CA THR A 277 -19.15 0.80 -6.03
C THR A 277 -18.59 -0.49 -5.48
N GLU A 278 -17.31 -0.74 -5.74
CA GLU A 278 -16.67 -2.00 -5.36
C GLU A 278 -15.29 -1.77 -4.76
N GLN A 279 -14.97 -2.50 -3.69
CA GLN A 279 -13.63 -2.54 -3.14
C GLN A 279 -12.77 -3.55 -3.92
N PRO A 280 -11.58 -3.16 -4.42
CA PRO A 280 -10.75 -4.09 -5.15
C PRO A 280 -10.27 -5.24 -4.26
N PHE A 281 -10.38 -6.47 -4.75
CA PHE A 281 -9.85 -7.64 -4.05
C PHE A 281 -8.33 -7.53 -3.81
N ALA A 282 -7.61 -7.01 -4.82
CA ALA A 282 -6.21 -6.65 -4.70
C ALA A 282 -5.90 -5.42 -5.53
N SER A 283 -4.99 -4.59 -5.00
CA SER A 283 -4.48 -3.44 -5.70
C SER A 283 -2.98 -3.27 -5.40
N VAL A 284 -2.25 -2.78 -6.40
CA VAL A 284 -0.83 -2.48 -6.28
C VAL A 284 -0.56 -1.08 -6.80
N LEU A 285 0.32 -0.37 -6.08
CA LEU A 285 0.77 0.94 -6.50
C LEU A 285 1.76 0.79 -7.66
N ASN A 286 1.61 1.63 -8.68
CA ASN A 286 2.58 1.72 -9.77
C ASN A 286 3.95 2.15 -9.24
N ARG A 287 5.02 1.60 -9.81
CA ARG A 287 6.39 1.81 -9.31
C ARG A 287 6.82 3.27 -9.40
N GLU A 288 6.29 3.97 -10.39
CA GLU A 288 6.51 5.39 -10.66
C GLU A 288 6.04 6.27 -9.49
N GLU A 289 5.08 5.77 -8.71
CA GLU A 289 4.47 6.45 -7.57
C GLU A 289 5.03 6.02 -6.21
N PHE A 290 6.05 5.16 -6.22
CA PHE A 290 6.75 4.79 -4.99
C PHE A 290 7.46 6.03 -4.41
N GLY A 291 7.26 6.26 -3.13
CA GLY A 291 7.87 7.40 -2.43
C GLY A 291 7.02 8.67 -2.40
N SER A 292 5.93 8.74 -3.17
CA SER A 292 4.97 9.86 -3.17
C SER A 292 3.59 9.44 -2.63
N HIS A 293 3.17 8.20 -2.88
CA HIS A 293 1.85 7.69 -2.51
C HIS A 293 1.93 6.62 -1.41
N CYS A 294 0.84 6.46 -0.67
CA CYS A 294 0.68 5.38 0.30
C CYS A 294 0.57 4.03 -0.40
N GLN A 295 1.34 3.04 0.05
CA GLN A 295 1.32 1.68 -0.53
C GLN A 295 -0.01 0.93 -0.37
N LYS A 296 -0.88 1.37 0.55
CA LYS A 296 -2.17 0.72 0.86
C LYS A 296 -3.36 1.39 0.18
N CYS A 297 -3.51 2.70 0.35
CA CYS A 297 -4.69 3.43 -0.12
C CYS A 297 -4.40 4.37 -1.30
N PHE A 298 -3.16 4.41 -1.78
CA PHE A 298 -2.71 5.25 -2.88
C PHE A 298 -2.91 6.75 -2.65
N LYS A 299 -3.22 7.20 -1.43
CA LYS A 299 -3.26 8.63 -1.13
C LYS A 299 -1.86 9.23 -1.19
N THR A 300 -1.71 10.37 -1.86
CA THR A 300 -0.50 11.20 -1.76
C THR A 300 -0.32 11.67 -0.32
N THR A 301 0.91 11.75 0.16
CA THR A 301 1.18 12.24 1.53
C THR A 301 2.33 13.23 1.56
N LYS A 302 2.11 14.35 2.26
CA LYS A 302 3.14 15.36 2.54
C LYS A 302 4.05 14.96 3.70
N ALA A 303 3.58 14.07 4.57
CA ALA A 303 4.29 13.60 5.77
C ALA A 303 4.21 12.07 5.85
N PRO A 304 4.98 11.33 5.02
CA PRO A 304 4.88 9.88 4.96
C PRO A 304 5.31 9.22 6.27
N ILE A 305 4.60 8.14 6.63
CA ILE A 305 4.97 7.20 7.69
C ILE A 305 5.65 6.00 7.03
N PRO A 306 6.95 5.76 7.26
CA PRO A 306 7.66 4.68 6.58
C PRO A 306 7.35 3.32 7.20
N CYS A 307 7.61 2.26 6.43
CA CYS A 307 7.84 0.93 6.98
C CYS A 307 8.87 0.97 8.12
N LYS A 308 8.74 0.08 9.10
CA LYS A 308 9.68 -0.02 10.22
C LYS A 308 11.00 -0.71 9.84
N LYS A 309 11.01 -1.50 8.76
CA LYS A 309 12.16 -2.30 8.30
C LYS A 309 12.88 -1.69 7.09
N CYS A 310 12.19 -1.53 5.97
CA CYS A 310 12.77 -0.95 4.75
C CYS A 310 12.61 0.58 4.70
N SER A 311 13.32 1.21 3.77
CA SER A 311 13.18 2.62 3.42
C SER A 311 12.42 2.84 2.09
N SER A 312 11.93 1.77 1.46
CA SER A 312 11.29 1.82 0.12
C SER A 312 9.78 2.04 0.16
N VAL A 313 9.11 1.72 1.28
CA VAL A 313 7.65 1.74 1.39
C VAL A 313 7.16 2.78 2.37
N LEU A 314 6.18 3.57 1.92
CA LEU A 314 5.57 4.67 2.66
C LEU A 314 4.07 4.45 2.83
N PHE A 315 3.54 4.99 3.92
CA PHE A 315 2.13 5.02 4.23
C PHE A 315 1.69 6.45 4.55
N CYS A 316 0.41 6.76 4.32
CA CYS A 316 -0.14 8.07 4.71
C CYS A 316 -0.40 8.18 6.23
N SER A 317 -0.51 7.04 6.92
CA SER A 317 -0.84 6.99 8.35
C SER A 317 -0.31 5.72 9.02
N VAL A 318 -0.38 5.71 10.36
CA VAL A 318 0.01 4.55 11.17
C VAL A 318 -0.93 3.37 10.95
N GLU A 319 -2.22 3.65 10.80
CA GLU A 319 -3.27 2.66 10.53
C GLU A 319 -2.99 1.94 9.21
N CYS A 320 -2.73 2.70 8.13
CA CYS A 320 -2.36 2.11 6.83
C CYS A 320 -1.08 1.26 6.93
N ARG A 321 -0.09 1.67 7.73
CA ARG A 321 1.12 0.88 7.97
C ARG A 321 0.82 -0.43 8.71
N GLN A 322 -0.04 -0.39 9.73
CA GLN A 322 -0.38 -1.54 10.56
C GLN A 322 -1.32 -2.54 9.85
N SER A 323 -2.29 -2.04 9.07
CA SER A 323 -3.25 -2.87 8.34
C SER A 323 -2.67 -3.48 7.05
N SER A 324 -1.40 -3.20 6.73
CA SER A 324 -0.71 -3.70 5.53
C SER A 324 0.02 -5.01 5.80
N TYR A 325 -0.72 -6.05 6.20
CA TYR A 325 -0.19 -7.40 6.43
C TYR A 325 0.67 -7.89 5.25
N PHE A 326 0.20 -7.66 4.03
CA PHE A 326 0.91 -8.03 2.81
C PHE A 326 2.37 -7.56 2.79
N HIS A 327 2.65 -6.37 3.33
CA HIS A 327 3.98 -5.80 3.25
C HIS A 327 4.92 -6.49 4.25
N THR A 328 4.40 -7.10 5.31
CA THR A 328 5.23 -7.90 6.23
C THR A 328 5.88 -9.07 5.52
N ILE A 329 5.17 -9.63 4.53
CA ILE A 329 5.62 -10.75 3.68
C ILE A 329 6.48 -10.23 2.53
N GLU A 330 6.04 -9.17 1.85
CA GLU A 330 6.73 -8.66 0.65
C GLU A 330 7.97 -7.82 0.94
N CYS A 331 8.06 -7.20 2.13
CA CYS A 331 9.15 -6.29 2.48
C CYS A 331 10.55 -6.84 2.17
N PRO A 332 10.89 -8.12 2.45
CA PRO A 332 12.23 -8.65 2.18
C PRO A 332 12.55 -8.84 0.69
N ILE A 333 11.54 -8.83 -0.19
CA ILE A 333 11.70 -9.14 -1.62
C ILE A 333 11.20 -8.01 -2.53
N LEU A 334 10.65 -6.93 -2.00
CA LEU A 334 10.03 -5.90 -2.82
C LEU A 334 11.05 -5.21 -3.76
N ASP A 335 12.23 -4.82 -3.26
CA ASP A 335 13.22 -4.20 -4.14
C ASP A 335 13.88 -5.22 -5.08
N LEU A 336 13.89 -6.53 -4.73
CA LEU A 336 14.25 -7.60 -5.67
C LEU A 336 13.28 -7.61 -6.86
N LEU A 337 11.97 -7.56 -6.59
CA LEU A 337 10.95 -7.53 -7.64
C LEU A 337 11.06 -6.27 -8.49
N VAL A 338 11.34 -5.11 -7.88
CA VAL A 338 11.59 -3.87 -8.62
C VAL A 338 12.82 -4.02 -9.52
N GLY A 339 13.95 -4.46 -8.96
CA GLY A 339 15.22 -4.65 -9.69
C GLY A 339 15.18 -5.76 -10.74
N SER A 340 14.26 -6.72 -10.62
CA SER A 340 14.03 -7.76 -11.64
C SER A 340 13.44 -7.20 -12.93
N GLY A 341 12.80 -6.02 -12.88
CA GLY A 341 12.11 -5.44 -14.04
C GLY A 341 10.80 -6.12 -14.38
N MET A 342 10.29 -7.01 -13.52
CA MET A 342 8.99 -7.68 -13.72
C MET A 342 7.83 -6.68 -13.86
N SER A 343 6.81 -7.09 -14.63
CA SER A 343 5.60 -6.29 -14.86
C SER A 343 4.80 -6.06 -13.58
N ILE A 344 3.99 -5.00 -13.54
CA ILE A 344 3.09 -4.71 -12.43
C ILE A 344 2.12 -5.87 -12.12
N ASN A 345 1.80 -6.69 -13.13
CA ASN A 345 0.97 -7.88 -12.99
C ASN A 345 1.59 -8.92 -12.05
N CYS A 346 2.92 -8.99 -11.96
CA CYS A 346 3.61 -9.84 -11.01
C CYS A 346 3.42 -9.36 -9.57
N PHE A 347 3.46 -8.04 -9.38
CA PHE A 347 3.18 -7.44 -8.08
C PHE A 347 1.72 -7.70 -7.69
N LEU A 348 0.79 -7.59 -8.63
CA LEU A 348 -0.62 -7.87 -8.39
C LEU A 348 -0.86 -9.35 -8.07
N ALA A 349 -0.22 -10.26 -8.80
CA ALA A 349 -0.29 -11.70 -8.52
C ALA A 349 0.29 -12.06 -7.15
N LEU A 350 1.42 -11.46 -6.79
CA LEU A 350 1.97 -11.62 -5.47
C LEU A 350 1.04 -11.04 -4.39
N ARG A 351 0.50 -9.83 -4.61
CA ARG A 351 -0.43 -9.14 -3.71
C ARG A 351 -1.73 -9.93 -3.48
N LEU A 352 -2.23 -10.64 -4.49
CA LEU A 352 -3.39 -11.53 -4.36
C LEU A 352 -3.14 -12.65 -3.35
N VAL A 353 -1.92 -13.20 -3.37
CA VAL A 353 -1.50 -14.25 -2.43
C VAL A 353 -1.15 -13.65 -1.06
N THR A 354 -0.31 -12.63 -1.00
CA THR A 354 0.29 -12.13 0.26
C THR A 354 -0.68 -11.35 1.15
N GLN A 355 -1.86 -10.94 0.64
CA GLN A 355 -2.89 -10.31 1.46
C GLN A 355 -3.59 -11.26 2.41
N LYS A 356 -3.51 -12.58 2.18
CA LYS A 356 -4.06 -13.62 3.04
C LYS A 356 -2.94 -14.55 3.52
N PRO A 357 -3.01 -15.08 4.75
CA PRO A 357 -2.05 -16.08 5.21
C PRO A 357 -2.19 -17.39 4.42
N VAL A 358 -1.15 -18.22 4.38
CA VAL A 358 -1.18 -19.53 3.69
C VAL A 358 -2.35 -20.40 4.16
N SER A 359 -2.68 -20.36 5.46
CA SER A 359 -3.78 -21.14 6.03
C SER A 359 -5.12 -20.87 5.34
N TYR A 360 -5.40 -19.62 4.96
CA TYR A 360 -6.62 -19.25 4.26
C TYR A 360 -6.78 -20.05 2.95
N PHE A 361 -5.71 -20.22 2.19
CA PHE A 361 -5.74 -20.95 0.93
C PHE A 361 -5.71 -22.47 1.10
N LEU A 362 -5.11 -22.96 2.20
CA LEU A 362 -5.18 -24.38 2.56
C LEU A 362 -6.62 -24.81 2.85
N ASP A 363 -7.36 -23.98 3.59
CA ASP A 363 -8.77 -24.22 3.92
C ASP A 363 -9.68 -24.18 2.67
N MET A 364 -9.26 -23.46 1.63
CA MET A 364 -9.97 -23.37 0.36
C MET A 364 -9.61 -24.48 -0.64
N LYS A 365 -8.57 -25.28 -0.38
CA LYS A 365 -8.00 -26.21 -1.36
C LYS A 365 -9.03 -27.16 -1.96
N GLU A 366 -9.96 -27.66 -1.15
CA GLU A 366 -11.04 -28.55 -1.62
C GLU A 366 -11.96 -27.84 -2.61
N LYS A 367 -12.38 -26.61 -2.29
CA LYS A 367 -13.21 -25.76 -3.16
C LYS A 367 -12.52 -25.36 -4.47
N LEU A 368 -11.18 -25.26 -4.47
CA LEU A 368 -10.40 -24.87 -5.64
C LEU A 368 -10.17 -26.05 -6.62
N ASN A 369 -10.29 -27.29 -6.14
CA ASN A 369 -10.11 -28.51 -6.93
C ASN A 369 -11.41 -29.01 -7.57
N GLU A 370 -12.56 -28.42 -7.25
CA GLU A 370 -13.82 -28.74 -7.92
C GLU A 370 -13.73 -28.25 -9.37
N GLU A 371 -13.55 -29.19 -10.31
CA GLU A 371 -13.49 -28.92 -11.77
C GLU A 371 -14.82 -28.35 -12.32
N ASP A 372 -15.91 -28.51 -11.57
CA ASP A 372 -17.28 -28.09 -11.91
C ASP A 372 -17.72 -26.79 -11.22
N LEU A 373 -16.85 -25.78 -11.18
CA LEU A 373 -17.26 -24.46 -10.71
C LEU A 373 -18.10 -23.78 -11.80
N LYS A 374 -19.41 -24.08 -11.76
CA LYS A 374 -20.46 -23.54 -12.62
C LYS A 374 -20.21 -22.05 -12.83
N GLU A 375 -20.09 -21.63 -14.10
CA GLU A 375 -20.41 -20.26 -14.47
C GLU A 375 -21.70 -19.89 -13.75
N ILE A 376 -21.75 -18.68 -13.19
CA ILE A 376 -22.94 -18.12 -12.54
C ILE A 376 -24.05 -18.04 -13.60
N THR A 377 -24.71 -19.17 -13.82
CA THR A 377 -25.74 -19.41 -14.85
C THR A 377 -27.09 -19.66 -14.19
N ASN A 378 -27.09 -19.97 -12.89
CA ASN A 378 -28.31 -20.04 -12.11
C ASN A 378 -28.65 -18.66 -11.54
N ASN A 379 -29.79 -18.11 -11.99
CA ASN A 379 -30.36 -16.80 -11.60
C ASN A 379 -30.66 -16.59 -10.10
N LYS A 380 -30.20 -17.47 -9.19
CA LYS A 380 -30.48 -17.44 -7.75
C LYS A 380 -29.27 -17.11 -6.87
N GLU A 381 -28.05 -17.07 -7.43
CA GLU A 381 -26.86 -16.79 -6.61
C GLU A 381 -26.56 -15.30 -6.49
N VAL A 382 -26.12 -14.92 -5.28
CA VAL A 382 -25.66 -13.57 -4.95
C VAL A 382 -24.17 -13.44 -5.26
N TYR A 383 -23.81 -12.44 -6.06
CA TYR A 383 -22.45 -12.03 -6.38
C TYR A 383 -21.93 -11.10 -5.28
N ASP A 384 -21.16 -11.66 -4.35
CA ASP A 384 -20.40 -10.92 -3.34
C ASP A 384 -18.97 -10.68 -3.85
N PRO A 385 -18.54 -9.42 -4.06
CA PRO A 385 -17.18 -9.12 -4.53
C PRO A 385 -16.07 -9.51 -3.53
N SER A 386 -16.43 -9.76 -2.26
CA SER A 386 -15.48 -10.17 -1.23
C SER A 386 -15.17 -11.67 -1.26
N ASP A 387 -15.97 -12.46 -1.98
CA ASP A 387 -15.76 -13.89 -2.16
C ASP A 387 -14.66 -14.15 -3.19
N PHE A 388 -13.58 -14.78 -2.73
CA PHE A 388 -12.42 -15.13 -3.56
C PHE A 388 -12.80 -16.03 -4.75
N MET A 389 -13.86 -16.85 -4.64
CA MET A 389 -14.30 -17.67 -5.76
C MET A 389 -14.78 -16.85 -6.96
N ARG A 390 -15.27 -15.62 -6.73
CA ARG A 390 -15.66 -14.70 -7.81
C ARG A 390 -14.45 -14.22 -8.62
N LEU A 391 -13.30 -14.07 -7.97
CA LEU A 391 -12.02 -13.86 -8.65
C LEU A 391 -11.56 -15.15 -9.34
N TYR A 392 -11.64 -16.28 -8.65
CA TYR A 392 -11.14 -17.56 -9.14
C TYR A 392 -11.81 -17.96 -10.47
N ASN A 393 -13.12 -17.70 -10.60
CA ASN A 393 -13.94 -18.07 -11.73
C ASN A 393 -13.95 -17.04 -12.88
N LEU A 394 -13.04 -16.05 -12.89
CA LEU A 394 -12.96 -15.14 -14.02
C LEU A 394 -12.47 -15.86 -15.27
N VAL A 395 -13.06 -15.52 -16.42
CA VAL A 395 -12.68 -16.08 -17.74
C VAL A 395 -11.19 -15.85 -18.00
N CYS A 396 -10.52 -16.91 -18.42
CA CYS A 396 -9.07 -16.95 -18.47
C CYS A 396 -8.47 -16.78 -19.87
N HIS A 397 -9.25 -17.01 -20.93
CA HIS A 397 -8.78 -16.90 -22.32
C HIS A 397 -7.45 -17.65 -22.58
N SER A 398 -7.15 -18.70 -21.80
CA SER A 398 -5.88 -19.43 -21.84
C SER A 398 -5.67 -20.13 -23.18
N GLN A 399 -6.76 -20.46 -23.88
CA GLN A 399 -6.77 -21.05 -25.22
C GLN A 399 -6.18 -20.15 -26.31
N PHE A 400 -6.10 -18.84 -26.09
CA PHE A 400 -5.55 -17.88 -27.05
C PHE A 400 -4.05 -17.61 -26.85
N ARG A 401 -3.42 -18.25 -25.88
CA ARG A 401 -2.01 -18.02 -25.53
C ARG A 401 -1.10 -18.94 -26.31
N THR A 402 0.03 -18.41 -26.77
CA THR A 402 1.07 -19.20 -27.42
C THR A 402 1.87 -20.00 -26.38
N ALA A 403 2.52 -21.07 -26.81
CA ALA A 403 3.42 -21.83 -25.96
C ALA A 403 4.56 -20.95 -25.39
N GLU A 404 5.05 -19.98 -26.16
CA GLU A 404 6.12 -19.07 -25.72
C GLU A 404 5.63 -18.11 -24.60
N ASP A 405 4.42 -17.56 -24.71
CA ASP A 405 3.82 -16.73 -23.65
C ASP A 405 3.56 -17.56 -22.36
N LEU A 406 3.01 -18.76 -22.51
CA LEU A 406 2.81 -19.69 -21.39
C LEU A 406 4.13 -20.04 -20.71
N PHE A 407 5.16 -20.34 -21.49
CA PHE A 407 6.50 -20.65 -20.97
C PHE A 407 7.08 -19.47 -20.18
N HIS A 408 7.04 -18.27 -20.76
CA HIS A 408 7.51 -17.05 -20.10
C HIS A 408 6.81 -16.81 -18.76
N ARG A 409 5.48 -16.98 -18.71
CA ARG A 409 4.68 -16.84 -17.48
C ARG A 409 4.98 -17.93 -16.46
N CYS A 410 5.20 -19.18 -16.88
CA CYS A 410 5.63 -20.25 -15.97
C CYS A 410 6.97 -19.92 -15.32
N VAL A 411 7.95 -19.40 -16.08
CA VAL A 411 9.23 -18.94 -15.53
C VAL A 411 9.02 -17.79 -14.52
N MET A 412 8.12 -16.85 -14.80
CA MET A 412 7.74 -15.79 -13.85
C MET A 412 7.15 -16.35 -12.56
N ILE A 413 6.25 -17.33 -12.65
CA ILE A 413 5.64 -17.98 -11.48
C ILE A 413 6.70 -18.70 -10.65
N VAL A 414 7.60 -19.46 -11.28
CA VAL A 414 8.69 -20.15 -10.57
C VAL A 414 9.57 -19.14 -9.84
N PHE A 415 9.92 -18.03 -10.48
CA PHE A 415 10.68 -16.94 -9.85
C PHE A 415 9.94 -16.35 -8.63
N LEU A 416 8.64 -16.05 -8.75
CA LEU A 416 7.84 -15.52 -7.65
C LEU A 416 7.72 -16.50 -6.48
N ILE A 417 7.52 -17.80 -6.76
CA ILE A 417 7.50 -18.84 -5.72
C ILE A 417 8.85 -18.88 -5.00
N LYS A 418 9.96 -18.91 -5.75
CA LYS A 418 11.31 -18.90 -5.15
C LYS A 418 11.57 -17.66 -4.31
N ALA A 419 11.13 -16.47 -4.75
CA ALA A 419 11.22 -15.24 -3.97
C ALA A 419 10.38 -15.33 -2.69
N LEU A 420 9.14 -15.82 -2.77
CA LEU A 420 8.26 -15.96 -1.61
C LEU A 420 8.80 -16.95 -0.57
N LYS A 421 9.50 -18.01 -1.00
CA LYS A 421 10.24 -18.93 -0.12
C LYS A 421 11.38 -18.28 0.66
N LYS A 422 11.86 -17.10 0.24
CA LYS A 422 12.85 -16.30 0.99
C LYS A 422 12.20 -15.37 2.01
N THR A 423 10.88 -15.44 2.17
CA THR A 423 10.10 -14.71 3.17
C THR A 423 9.59 -15.68 4.23
N LYS A 424 8.88 -15.15 5.24
CA LYS A 424 8.24 -15.96 6.29
C LYS A 424 6.85 -16.46 5.92
N TYR A 425 6.45 -16.36 4.65
CA TYR A 425 5.09 -16.68 4.24
C TYR A 425 4.70 -18.14 4.53
N PHE A 426 5.64 -19.05 4.32
CA PHE A 426 5.44 -20.50 4.49
C PHE A 426 5.85 -21.03 5.88
N ASP A 427 6.19 -20.17 6.85
CA ASP A 427 6.72 -20.55 8.19
C ASP A 427 5.66 -21.19 9.13
N GLY A 428 4.61 -21.84 8.58
CA GLY A 428 3.50 -22.44 9.32
C GLY A 428 3.29 -23.95 9.04
N LYS A 429 2.28 -24.56 9.68
CA LYS A 429 1.90 -25.96 9.40
C LYS A 429 1.52 -26.12 7.92
N GLY A 430 2.03 -27.19 7.28
CA GLY A 430 1.67 -27.54 5.91
C GLY A 430 2.45 -26.80 4.82
N SER A 431 3.72 -26.44 5.04
CA SER A 431 4.56 -25.71 4.07
C SER A 431 4.52 -26.30 2.65
N SER A 432 4.66 -27.62 2.49
CA SER A 432 4.59 -28.29 1.17
C SER A 432 3.20 -28.21 0.52
N SER A 433 2.12 -28.39 1.30
CA SER A 433 0.74 -28.24 0.80
C SER A 433 0.43 -26.78 0.48
N GLY A 434 0.98 -25.85 1.27
CA GLY A 434 0.85 -24.41 1.09
C GLY A 434 1.56 -23.93 -0.16
N GLU A 435 2.74 -24.47 -0.46
CA GLU A 435 3.42 -24.23 -1.73
C GLU A 435 2.57 -24.68 -2.92
N CYS A 436 1.93 -25.85 -2.83
CA CYS A 436 1.03 -26.33 -3.87
C CYS A 436 -0.16 -25.39 -4.08
N ALA A 437 -0.82 -24.96 -2.98
CA ALA A 437 -1.94 -24.01 -3.04
C ALA A 437 -1.52 -22.67 -3.66
N VAL A 438 -0.38 -22.12 -3.23
CA VAL A 438 0.17 -20.87 -3.78
C VAL A 438 0.55 -21.01 -5.25
N ARG A 439 1.11 -22.16 -5.65
CA ARG A 439 1.41 -22.45 -7.05
C ARG A 439 0.13 -22.42 -7.90
N SER A 440 -0.94 -23.07 -7.44
CA SER A 440 -2.25 -23.04 -8.12
C SER A 440 -2.80 -21.61 -8.25
N LEU A 441 -2.64 -20.78 -7.22
CA LEU A 441 -3.12 -19.39 -7.25
C LEU A 441 -2.29 -18.49 -8.18
N LEU A 442 -0.96 -18.55 -8.10
CA LEU A 442 -0.09 -17.79 -9.01
C LEU A 442 -0.27 -18.24 -10.46
N SER A 443 -0.48 -19.54 -10.68
CA SER A 443 -0.88 -20.12 -11.95
C SER A 443 -2.18 -19.52 -12.47
N LEU A 444 -3.23 -19.52 -11.65
CA LEU A 444 -4.51 -18.93 -12.01
C LEU A 444 -4.33 -17.47 -12.44
N VAL A 445 -3.62 -16.67 -11.64
CA VAL A 445 -3.50 -15.24 -11.89
C VAL A 445 -2.62 -14.94 -13.11
N LEU A 446 -1.45 -15.57 -13.23
CA LEU A 446 -0.50 -15.23 -14.30
C LEU A 446 -0.73 -16.02 -15.60
N LEU A 447 -1.17 -17.28 -15.53
CA LEU A 447 -1.44 -18.14 -16.69
C LEU A 447 -2.90 -18.15 -17.12
N SER A 448 -3.82 -17.72 -16.26
CA SER A 448 -5.25 -17.85 -16.53
C SER A 448 -5.92 -16.49 -16.58
N HIS A 449 -5.83 -15.61 -15.58
CA HIS A 449 -6.39 -14.27 -15.72
C HIS A 449 -5.58 -13.40 -16.69
N CYS A 450 -6.28 -12.77 -17.64
CA CYS A 450 -5.68 -11.85 -18.59
C CYS A 450 -5.30 -10.54 -17.91
N PHE A 451 -4.13 -10.49 -17.27
CA PHE A 451 -3.47 -9.19 -17.07
C PHE A 451 -2.77 -8.68 -18.34
N GLY A 452 -3.07 -9.30 -19.49
CA GLY A 452 -2.49 -9.02 -20.80
C GLY A 452 -3.21 -7.93 -21.61
N PHE A 453 -4.13 -7.17 -21.02
CA PHE A 453 -4.68 -6.01 -21.71
C PHE A 453 -3.96 -4.74 -21.28
N SER A 454 -2.87 -4.44 -21.97
CA SER A 454 -2.48 -3.04 -22.26
C SER A 454 -3.62 -2.25 -22.92
N SER A 455 -4.69 -2.92 -23.34
CA SER A 455 -5.85 -2.36 -24.02
C SER A 455 -7.05 -2.05 -23.11
N LEU A 456 -7.00 -2.09 -21.77
CA LEU A 456 -8.16 -1.55 -21.01
C LEU A 456 -8.33 -0.04 -21.28
N LYS A 457 -7.23 0.65 -21.59
CA LYS A 457 -7.25 2.01 -22.13
C LYS A 457 -7.83 2.05 -23.55
N GLU A 458 -7.36 1.19 -24.45
CA GLU A 458 -7.88 1.11 -25.82
C GLU A 458 -9.33 0.62 -25.91
N TRP A 459 -9.83 -0.22 -24.99
CA TRP A 459 -11.18 -0.79 -25.02
C TRP A 459 -12.23 0.20 -24.53
N PHE A 460 -11.87 1.04 -23.54
CA PHE A 460 -12.68 2.20 -23.17
C PHE A 460 -12.60 3.31 -24.24
N ASP A 461 -11.43 3.58 -24.80
CA ASP A 461 -11.24 4.63 -25.83
C ASP A 461 -11.90 4.26 -27.18
N THR A 462 -11.79 3.01 -27.65
CA THR A 462 -12.38 2.59 -28.94
C THR A 462 -13.90 2.48 -28.92
N ARG A 463 -14.54 2.14 -27.80
CA ARG A 463 -16.01 2.11 -27.71
C ARG A 463 -16.63 3.51 -27.57
N LEU A 464 -15.94 4.44 -26.91
CA LEU A 464 -16.39 5.84 -26.86
C LEU A 464 -16.31 6.51 -28.24
N GLU A 465 -15.27 6.22 -29.04
CA GLU A 465 -15.18 6.76 -30.41
C GLU A 465 -16.18 6.12 -31.39
N TYR A 466 -16.53 4.84 -31.22
CA TYR A 466 -17.45 4.16 -32.15
C TYR A 466 -18.93 4.52 -31.90
N ASN A 467 -19.33 4.80 -30.66
CA ASN A 467 -20.73 5.14 -30.34
C ASN A 467 -21.07 6.62 -30.48
N PHE A 468 -20.09 7.53 -30.55
CA PHE A 468 -20.34 8.96 -30.85
C PHE A 468 -20.40 9.28 -32.35
N ARG A 469 -20.07 8.33 -33.24
CA ARG A 469 -20.24 8.48 -34.69
C ARG A 469 -21.45 7.72 -35.21
N ARG A 470 -22.66 8.02 -34.71
CA ARG A 470 -23.94 7.75 -35.42
C ARG A 470 -25.13 8.44 -34.74
N TYR A 471 -25.17 9.77 -34.85
CA TYR A 471 -26.44 10.51 -34.89
C TYR A 471 -26.35 11.62 -35.95
N PRO A 472 -26.59 11.32 -37.24
CA PRO A 472 -26.98 12.33 -38.21
C PRO A 472 -28.52 12.36 -38.26
N GLY A 473 -29.16 13.33 -37.62
CA GLY A 473 -30.63 13.37 -37.70
C GLY A 473 -31.41 14.35 -36.84
N HIS A 474 -30.91 15.57 -36.59
CA HIS A 474 -31.83 16.69 -36.32
C HIS A 474 -31.81 17.62 -37.53
N GLN A 475 -32.73 17.36 -38.46
CA GLN A 475 -33.11 18.35 -39.46
C GLN A 475 -33.81 19.51 -38.73
N LYS A 476 -33.24 20.71 -38.89
CA LYS A 476 -33.98 21.96 -38.73
C LYS A 476 -35.12 21.98 -39.74
N LYS A 477 -36.36 22.11 -39.25
CA LYS A 477 -37.36 23.05 -39.76
C LYS A 477 -38.34 23.35 -38.65
#